data_AF-A0AAN7H830-F1
#
_entry.id   AF-A0AAN7H830-F1
#
_cell.length_a   1.000
_cell.length_b   1.000
_cell.length_c   1.000
_cell.angle_alpha   90.00
_cell.angle_beta   90.00
_cell.angle_gamma   90.00
#
_symmetry.space_group_name_H-M   'P 1'
#
loop_
_entity.id
_entity.type
_entity.pdbx_description
1 polymer ?
#
loop_
_entity_poly.entity_id
_entity_poly.type
_entity_poly.pdbx_seq_one_letter_code
_entity_poly.pdbx_strand_id
1 'polypeptide(L)'
;DPETGLTPLANAVINGNPEQVIQLLKNGAKPNERLPNGQPPHLLASFLTTKEAPLITQLLLSKLPSDFIDDTCDAADNKTPLMYAIERAANSKSNADLEIIRMLKRAGASLTIKNDDGFNAREVADNLPKTNTRKKSILNALYPDQEELDRIKQTEYILTFIRFCFSSVNEIFDGAFNRLPGLDISESNPTTKQQVNKTTAAITAEQFINNVDQYVKERRELAVYFGKKNQDFIPLLVRKLVDLAKDSESSSKINLYQHVLFCDDSSSTKRDNRWDLQTKLIQNIALISTPFLPSSEGIALRFINQGPALNDNSCIFDLRTLGEVMKLISWVPDSNTDLGSSLTSKVLDPLVYQKLSLRALQRPLLISIITDGIPDTNNNNQNGLEKAIIECGDKLVEAQYPRDTVKFIIGQVGSARFATKFLESLRSNEKITEVSFILSDKLDENLRDLFDNKKELDRWV
;
A
#
# COMPACT_ATOMS: atom_id res chain seq x y z
N ASP A 1 -27.35 -28.50 -10.36
CA ASP A 1 -28.36 -28.74 -9.31
C ASP A 1 -29.69 -29.00 -10.01
N PRO A 2 -30.27 -30.20 -9.86
CA PRO A 2 -31.47 -30.59 -10.60
C PRO A 2 -32.72 -29.78 -10.23
N GLU A 3 -32.77 -29.17 -9.04
CA GLU A 3 -33.94 -28.41 -8.55
C GLU A 3 -33.88 -26.94 -9.01
N THR A 4 -32.69 -26.35 -9.01
CA THR A 4 -32.48 -24.93 -9.31
C THR A 4 -31.95 -24.69 -10.72
N GLY A 5 -31.47 -25.73 -11.41
CA GLY A 5 -30.85 -25.61 -12.73
C GLY A 5 -29.46 -24.99 -12.74
N LEU A 6 -28.88 -24.70 -11.56
CA LEU A 6 -27.55 -24.10 -11.45
C LEU A 6 -26.45 -25.07 -11.90
N THR A 7 -25.53 -24.61 -12.76
CA THR A 7 -24.27 -25.33 -13.01
C THR A 7 -23.39 -25.35 -11.75
N PRO A 8 -22.46 -26.30 -11.61
CA PRO A 8 -21.50 -26.30 -10.51
C PRO A 8 -20.74 -24.97 -10.40
N LEU A 9 -20.38 -24.37 -11.55
CA LEU A 9 -19.71 -23.07 -11.59
C LEU A 9 -20.62 -21.95 -11.08
N ALA A 10 -21.88 -21.88 -11.52
CA ALA A 10 -22.83 -20.89 -11.03
C ALA A 10 -23.03 -20.99 -9.51
N ASN A 11 -23.13 -22.21 -8.97
CA ASN A 11 -23.27 -22.42 -7.53
C ASN A 11 -22.02 -21.97 -6.75
N ALA A 12 -20.81 -22.28 -7.24
CA ALA A 12 -19.55 -21.82 -6.64
C ALA A 12 -19.41 -20.29 -6.66
N VAL A 13 -19.86 -19.65 -7.75
CA VAL A 13 -19.90 -18.18 -7.89
C VAL A 13 -20.84 -17.57 -6.86
N ILE A 14 -22.11 -18.00 -6.82
CA ILE A 14 -23.11 -17.46 -5.88
C ILE A 14 -22.65 -17.60 -4.42
N ASN A 15 -22.08 -18.75 -4.07
CA ASN A 15 -21.62 -19.02 -2.70
C ASN A 15 -20.33 -18.27 -2.33
N GLY A 16 -19.67 -17.63 -3.30
CA GLY A 16 -18.45 -16.87 -3.07
C GLY A 16 -17.26 -17.76 -2.72
N ASN A 17 -17.08 -18.88 -3.45
CA ASN A 17 -15.97 -19.83 -3.23
C ASN A 17 -14.95 -19.79 -4.39
N PRO A 18 -13.88 -18.96 -4.30
CA PRO A 18 -12.88 -18.84 -5.35
C PRO A 18 -12.13 -20.14 -5.66
N GLU A 19 -11.87 -20.99 -4.67
CA GLU A 19 -11.13 -22.24 -4.88
C GLU A 19 -11.91 -23.21 -5.76
N GLN A 20 -13.21 -23.35 -5.50
CA GLN A 20 -14.09 -24.14 -6.36
C GLN A 20 -14.21 -23.53 -7.75
N VAL A 21 -14.31 -22.19 -7.86
CA VAL A 21 -14.31 -21.50 -9.16
C VAL A 21 -13.02 -21.81 -9.94
N ILE A 22 -11.85 -21.74 -9.31
CA ILE A 22 -10.56 -22.07 -9.93
C ILE A 22 -10.55 -23.50 -10.44
N GLN A 23 -10.95 -24.48 -9.61
CA GLN A 23 -10.97 -25.89 -9.99
C GLN A 23 -11.91 -26.15 -11.16
N LEU A 24 -13.11 -25.57 -11.14
CA LEU A 24 -14.12 -25.73 -12.18
C LEU A 24 -13.68 -25.11 -13.51
N LEU A 25 -13.12 -23.90 -13.48
CA LEU A 25 -12.57 -23.25 -14.67
C LEU A 25 -11.39 -24.04 -15.27
N LYS A 26 -10.50 -24.59 -14.43
CA LYS A 26 -9.41 -25.48 -14.87
C LYS A 26 -9.92 -26.75 -15.56
N ASN A 27 -11.06 -27.27 -15.10
CA ASN A 27 -11.73 -28.43 -15.67
C ASN A 27 -12.65 -28.10 -16.86
N GLY A 28 -12.56 -26.87 -17.42
CA GLY A 28 -13.26 -26.49 -18.65
C GLY A 28 -14.68 -25.97 -18.46
N ALA A 29 -15.13 -25.72 -17.21
CA ALA A 29 -16.41 -25.03 -16.99
C ALA A 29 -16.37 -23.63 -17.64
N LYS A 30 -17.44 -23.26 -18.33
CA LYS A 30 -17.49 -22.02 -19.12
C LYS A 30 -18.19 -20.89 -18.34
N PRO A 31 -17.58 -19.70 -18.21
CA PRO A 31 -18.17 -18.58 -17.48
C PRO A 31 -19.38 -17.94 -18.20
N ASN A 32 -19.59 -18.23 -19.49
CA ASN A 32 -20.69 -17.75 -20.32
C ASN A 32 -21.79 -18.81 -20.59
N GLU A 33 -21.75 -19.97 -19.92
CA GLU A 33 -22.76 -21.00 -20.11
C GLU A 33 -24.12 -20.54 -19.57
N ARG A 34 -25.15 -20.52 -20.42
CA ARG A 34 -26.48 -20.03 -20.06
C ARG A 34 -27.20 -21.03 -19.16
N LEU A 35 -27.62 -20.58 -17.99
CA LEU A 35 -28.51 -21.34 -17.10
C LEU A 35 -29.94 -21.42 -17.69
N PRO A 36 -30.82 -22.27 -17.15
CA PRO A 36 -32.20 -22.40 -17.65
C PRO A 36 -33.00 -21.09 -17.62
N ASN A 37 -32.70 -20.19 -16.69
CA ASN A 37 -33.31 -18.85 -16.61
C ASN A 37 -32.59 -17.80 -17.49
N GLY A 38 -31.64 -18.22 -18.34
CA GLY A 38 -30.87 -17.38 -19.24
C GLY A 38 -29.67 -16.67 -18.61
N GLN A 39 -29.48 -16.72 -17.29
CA GLN A 39 -28.39 -16.02 -16.62
C GLN A 39 -27.06 -16.78 -16.79
N PRO A 40 -25.97 -16.17 -17.26
CA PRO A 40 -24.65 -16.81 -17.30
C PRO A 40 -23.88 -16.60 -15.98
N PRO A 41 -22.97 -17.52 -15.57
CA PRO A 41 -22.21 -17.42 -14.32
C PRO A 41 -21.48 -16.08 -14.11
N HIS A 42 -20.91 -15.49 -15.16
CA HIS A 42 -20.21 -14.20 -15.03
C HIS A 42 -21.15 -13.03 -14.69
N LEU A 43 -22.43 -13.06 -15.13
CA LEU A 43 -23.43 -12.07 -14.73
C LEU A 43 -23.77 -12.20 -13.24
N LEU A 44 -23.85 -13.43 -12.73
CA LEU A 44 -24.14 -13.71 -11.32
C LEU A 44 -23.04 -13.18 -10.38
N ALA A 45 -21.79 -13.10 -10.85
CA ALA A 45 -20.70 -12.50 -10.08
C ALA A 45 -20.95 -11.02 -9.75
N SER A 46 -21.41 -10.25 -10.74
CA SER A 46 -21.78 -8.85 -10.56
C SER A 46 -23.10 -8.66 -9.84
N PHE A 47 -24.01 -9.64 -9.85
CA PHE A 47 -25.35 -9.49 -9.28
C PHE A 47 -25.51 -10.10 -7.87
N LEU A 48 -25.24 -11.40 -7.71
CA LEU A 48 -25.59 -12.19 -6.50
C LEU A 48 -24.41 -12.48 -5.57
N THR A 49 -23.17 -12.35 -6.06
CA THR A 49 -22.00 -12.77 -5.28
C THR A 49 -21.62 -11.73 -4.24
N THR A 50 -21.70 -12.10 -2.97
CA THR A 50 -21.46 -11.19 -1.83
C THR A 50 -20.08 -11.38 -1.18
N LYS A 51 -19.51 -12.60 -1.25
CA LYS A 51 -18.19 -12.94 -0.71
C LYS A 51 -17.19 -13.11 -1.83
N GLU A 52 -15.99 -12.56 -1.65
CA GLU A 52 -14.89 -12.67 -2.64
C GLU A 52 -15.26 -12.24 -4.06
N ALA A 53 -16.28 -11.38 -4.22
CA ALA A 53 -16.82 -11.01 -5.52
C ALA A 53 -15.75 -10.46 -6.48
N PRO A 54 -14.79 -9.59 -6.07
CA PRO A 54 -13.73 -9.12 -6.97
C PRO A 54 -12.85 -10.26 -7.50
N LEU A 55 -12.41 -11.18 -6.64
CA LEU A 55 -11.56 -12.30 -7.05
C LEU A 55 -12.32 -13.25 -7.99
N ILE A 56 -13.58 -13.55 -7.67
CA ILE A 56 -14.41 -14.40 -8.54
C ILE A 56 -14.64 -13.73 -9.89
N THR A 57 -14.96 -12.44 -9.92
CA THR A 57 -15.07 -11.68 -11.19
C THR A 57 -13.77 -11.73 -11.98
N GLN A 58 -12.62 -11.51 -11.34
CA GLN A 58 -11.31 -11.60 -11.99
C GLN A 58 -11.06 -12.98 -12.61
N LEU A 59 -11.35 -14.05 -11.84
CA LEU A 59 -11.20 -15.43 -12.30
C LEU A 59 -12.09 -15.73 -13.51
N LEU A 60 -13.36 -15.33 -13.48
CA LEU A 60 -14.29 -15.53 -14.58
C LEU A 60 -13.85 -14.74 -15.82
N LEU A 61 -13.50 -13.46 -15.66
CA LEU A 61 -13.01 -12.62 -16.77
C LEU A 61 -11.76 -13.19 -17.42
N SER A 62 -10.86 -13.83 -16.66
CA SER A 62 -9.64 -14.47 -17.21
C SER A 62 -9.92 -15.62 -18.19
N LYS A 63 -11.15 -16.17 -18.18
CA LYS A 63 -11.60 -17.27 -19.04
C LYS A 63 -12.81 -16.90 -19.90
N LEU A 64 -13.32 -15.67 -19.79
CA LEU A 64 -14.48 -15.20 -20.53
C LEU A 64 -14.03 -14.68 -21.90
N PRO A 65 -14.60 -15.16 -23.03
CA PRO A 65 -14.35 -14.54 -24.32
C PRO A 65 -14.93 -13.12 -24.33
N SER A 66 -14.23 -12.16 -24.93
CA SER A 66 -14.54 -10.73 -24.88
C SER A 66 -15.97 -10.40 -25.32
N ASP A 67 -16.50 -11.13 -26.28
CA ASP A 67 -17.82 -10.88 -26.87
C ASP A 67 -18.98 -11.14 -25.88
N PHE A 68 -18.71 -11.83 -24.77
CA PHE A 68 -19.71 -12.17 -23.74
C PHE A 68 -19.61 -11.28 -22.50
N ILE A 69 -18.80 -10.22 -22.48
CA ILE A 69 -18.62 -9.37 -21.29
C ILE A 69 -19.91 -8.64 -20.90
N ASP A 70 -20.70 -8.25 -21.89
CA ASP A 70 -21.94 -7.51 -21.70
C ASP A 70 -23.19 -8.42 -21.74
N ASP A 71 -22.99 -9.73 -21.71
CA ASP A 71 -24.08 -10.71 -21.75
C ASP A 71 -25.10 -10.45 -20.63
N THR A 72 -26.36 -10.40 -21.03
CA THR A 72 -27.50 -10.24 -20.12
C THR A 72 -28.67 -11.12 -20.56
N CYS A 73 -29.79 -11.05 -19.85
CA CYS A 73 -31.02 -11.77 -20.15
C CYS A 73 -32.24 -11.05 -19.58
N ASP A 74 -33.43 -11.38 -20.09
CA ASP A 74 -34.71 -10.84 -19.61
C ASP A 74 -34.93 -11.04 -18.11
N ALA A 75 -34.49 -12.16 -17.53
CA ALA A 75 -34.58 -12.42 -16.09
C ALA A 75 -33.69 -11.48 -15.22
N ALA A 76 -32.89 -10.64 -15.87
CA ALA A 76 -32.00 -9.66 -15.25
C ALA A 76 -32.32 -8.22 -15.73
N ASP A 77 -33.54 -7.97 -16.23
CA ASP A 77 -34.00 -6.69 -16.78
C ASP A 77 -33.08 -6.15 -17.90
N ASN A 78 -32.42 -7.06 -18.63
CA ASN A 78 -31.35 -6.78 -19.58
C ASN A 78 -30.25 -5.84 -19.05
N LYS A 79 -30.00 -5.84 -17.73
CA LYS A 79 -28.88 -5.11 -17.13
C LYS A 79 -27.56 -5.83 -17.41
N THR A 80 -26.57 -5.08 -17.88
CA THR A 80 -25.22 -5.63 -18.09
C THR A 80 -24.52 -5.88 -16.75
N PRO A 81 -23.47 -6.73 -16.70
CA PRO A 81 -22.67 -6.92 -15.49
C PRO A 81 -22.12 -5.60 -14.92
N LEU A 82 -21.83 -4.62 -15.78
CA LEU A 82 -21.34 -3.29 -15.37
C LEU A 82 -22.41 -2.48 -14.64
N MET A 83 -23.67 -2.53 -15.09
CA MET A 83 -24.79 -1.83 -14.42
C MET A 83 -25.03 -2.39 -13.01
N TYR A 84 -25.04 -3.71 -12.84
CA TYR A 84 -25.17 -4.32 -11.52
C TYR A 84 -24.03 -3.93 -10.58
N ALA A 85 -22.79 -3.89 -11.09
CA ALA A 85 -21.65 -3.46 -10.31
C ALA A 85 -21.78 -2.00 -9.84
N ILE A 86 -22.31 -1.10 -10.68
CA ILE A 86 -22.61 0.30 -10.34
C ILE A 86 -23.67 0.39 -9.24
N GLU A 87 -24.79 -0.31 -9.39
CA GLU A 87 -25.88 -0.29 -8.42
C GLU A 87 -25.43 -0.83 -7.05
N ARG A 88 -24.63 -1.90 -7.04
CA ARG A 88 -24.04 -2.43 -5.80
C ARG A 88 -23.07 -1.43 -5.17
N ALA A 89 -22.15 -0.88 -5.96
CA ALA A 89 -21.20 0.12 -5.47
C ALA A 89 -21.89 1.34 -4.85
N ALA A 90 -23.04 1.75 -5.39
CA ALA A 90 -23.82 2.87 -4.88
C ALA A 90 -24.40 2.62 -3.49
N ASN A 91 -24.60 1.35 -3.11
CA ASN A 91 -25.18 0.91 -1.85
C ASN A 91 -24.15 0.28 -0.88
N SER A 92 -22.88 0.18 -1.29
CA SER A 92 -21.83 -0.52 -0.57
C SER A 92 -20.90 0.40 0.22
N LYS A 93 -20.54 -0.03 1.44
CA LYS A 93 -19.49 0.60 2.26
C LYS A 93 -18.08 0.09 1.93
N SER A 94 -17.97 -0.97 1.13
CA SER A 94 -16.68 -1.51 0.66
C SER A 94 -16.27 -0.90 -0.68
N ASN A 95 -14.98 -0.93 -1.01
CA ASN A 95 -14.46 -0.59 -2.34
C ASN A 95 -14.46 -1.79 -3.29
N ALA A 96 -14.85 -2.99 -2.83
CA ALA A 96 -14.88 -4.21 -3.64
C ALA A 96 -15.65 -4.04 -4.97
N ASP A 97 -16.83 -3.42 -4.93
CA ASP A 97 -17.65 -3.22 -6.13
C ASP A 97 -17.03 -2.17 -7.08
N LEU A 98 -16.24 -1.21 -6.57
CA LEU A 98 -15.48 -0.30 -7.44
C LEU A 98 -14.40 -1.04 -8.23
N GLU A 99 -13.74 -2.03 -7.62
CA GLU A 99 -12.78 -2.87 -8.35
C GLU A 99 -13.46 -3.71 -9.44
N ILE A 100 -14.68 -4.23 -9.17
CA ILE A 100 -15.47 -4.95 -10.18
C ILE A 100 -15.77 -4.03 -11.38
N ILE A 101 -16.19 -2.79 -11.15
CA ILE A 101 -16.42 -1.80 -12.22
C ILE A 101 -15.14 -1.60 -13.05
N ARG A 102 -13.99 -1.40 -12.39
CA ARG A 102 -12.71 -1.22 -13.08
C ARG A 102 -12.30 -2.45 -13.91
N MET A 103 -12.45 -3.65 -13.35
CA MET A 103 -12.12 -4.90 -14.06
C MET A 103 -12.99 -5.09 -15.30
N LEU A 104 -14.31 -4.89 -15.18
CA LEU A 104 -15.23 -4.96 -16.30
C LEU A 104 -14.88 -3.93 -17.38
N LYS A 105 -14.55 -2.70 -16.97
CA LYS A 105 -14.12 -1.66 -17.91
C LYS A 105 -12.81 -1.98 -18.62
N ARG A 106 -11.81 -2.51 -17.91
CA ARG A 106 -10.55 -2.98 -18.51
C ARG A 106 -10.75 -4.18 -19.43
N ALA A 107 -11.75 -5.02 -19.16
CA ALA A 107 -12.11 -6.14 -20.03
C ALA A 107 -12.82 -5.69 -21.31
N GLY A 108 -13.39 -4.47 -21.34
CA GLY A 108 -14.05 -3.90 -22.52
C GLY A 108 -15.55 -3.69 -22.38
N ALA A 109 -16.13 -3.84 -21.18
CA ALA A 109 -17.56 -3.67 -20.95
C ALA A 109 -18.10 -2.33 -21.50
N SER A 110 -19.22 -2.40 -22.21
CA SER A 110 -19.81 -1.26 -22.90
C SER A 110 -20.47 -0.28 -21.94
N LEU A 111 -20.36 1.01 -22.26
CA LEU A 111 -21.07 2.08 -21.57
C LEU A 111 -22.40 2.45 -22.24
N THR A 112 -22.72 1.89 -23.41
CA THR A 112 -23.80 2.36 -24.28
C THR A 112 -24.95 1.38 -24.45
N ILE A 113 -24.79 0.13 -24.04
CA ILE A 113 -25.88 -0.87 -24.04
C ILE A 113 -26.95 -0.43 -23.04
N LYS A 114 -28.21 -0.46 -23.47
CA LYS A 114 -29.37 -0.06 -22.67
C LYS A 114 -30.05 -1.28 -22.05
N ASN A 115 -30.48 -1.14 -20.80
CA ASN A 115 -31.36 -2.09 -20.14
C ASN A 115 -32.83 -1.87 -20.54
N ASP A 116 -33.75 -2.63 -19.94
CA ASP A 116 -35.19 -2.53 -20.23
C ASP A 116 -35.80 -1.17 -19.84
N ASP A 117 -35.21 -0.48 -18.85
CA ASP A 117 -35.60 0.89 -18.47
C ASP A 117 -35.07 1.96 -19.46
N GLY A 118 -34.30 1.55 -20.47
CA GLY A 118 -33.73 2.44 -21.48
C GLY A 118 -32.46 3.18 -21.06
N PHE A 119 -31.88 2.83 -19.90
CA PHE A 119 -30.65 3.41 -19.38
C PHE A 119 -29.42 2.58 -19.74
N ASN A 120 -28.35 3.25 -20.15
CA ASN A 120 -27.04 2.63 -20.27
C ASN A 120 -26.21 2.74 -18.97
N ALA A 121 -25.09 2.01 -18.88
CA ALA A 121 -24.27 1.98 -17.65
C ALA A 121 -23.79 3.38 -17.23
N ARG A 122 -23.49 4.27 -18.19
CA ARG A 122 -23.11 5.64 -17.88
C ARG A 122 -24.27 6.43 -17.28
N GLU A 123 -25.46 6.31 -17.85
CA GLU A 123 -26.69 6.94 -17.36
C GLU A 123 -27.10 6.42 -15.98
N VAL A 124 -26.94 5.12 -15.71
CA VAL A 124 -27.16 4.53 -14.37
C VAL A 124 -26.27 5.22 -13.33
N ALA A 125 -24.98 5.43 -13.63
CA ALA A 125 -24.06 6.12 -12.72
C ALA A 125 -24.35 7.64 -12.61
N ASP A 126 -24.68 8.30 -13.72
CA ASP A 126 -24.99 9.73 -13.75
C ASP A 126 -26.32 10.05 -13.05
N ASN A 127 -27.28 9.12 -13.04
CA ASN A 127 -28.57 9.27 -12.37
C ASN A 127 -28.53 9.00 -10.86
N LEU A 128 -27.40 8.53 -10.31
CA LEU A 128 -27.24 8.41 -8.86
C LEU A 128 -27.48 9.78 -8.18
N PRO A 129 -28.16 9.81 -7.02
CA PRO A 129 -28.42 11.05 -6.31
C PRO A 129 -27.14 11.85 -6.05
N LYS A 130 -27.19 13.18 -6.13
CA LYS A 130 -26.04 14.04 -5.78
C LYS A 130 -25.58 13.85 -4.33
N THR A 131 -26.47 13.39 -3.46
CA THR A 131 -26.21 13.04 -2.06
C THR A 131 -25.48 11.70 -1.90
N ASN A 132 -25.42 10.87 -2.94
CA ASN A 132 -24.71 9.60 -2.87
C ASN A 132 -23.19 9.87 -2.84
N THR A 133 -22.58 9.56 -1.70
CA THR A 133 -21.15 9.80 -1.43
C THR A 133 -20.22 8.99 -2.33
N ARG A 134 -20.71 7.90 -2.94
CA ARG A 134 -19.96 7.03 -3.85
C ARG A 134 -19.99 7.47 -5.29
N LYS A 135 -20.91 8.36 -5.68
CA LYS A 135 -21.12 8.76 -7.08
C LYS A 135 -19.82 9.15 -7.78
N LYS A 136 -18.98 9.99 -7.16
CA LYS A 136 -17.69 10.40 -7.73
C LYS A 136 -16.74 9.20 -7.95
N SER A 137 -16.62 8.31 -6.97
CA SER A 137 -15.77 7.13 -7.07
C SER A 137 -16.25 6.16 -8.16
N ILE A 138 -17.57 5.99 -8.30
CA ILE A 138 -18.18 5.17 -9.36
C ILE A 138 -17.88 5.78 -10.73
N LEU A 139 -18.13 7.08 -10.92
CA LEU A 139 -17.87 7.76 -12.19
C LEU A 139 -16.40 7.70 -12.59
N ASN A 140 -15.49 7.77 -11.63
CA ASN A 140 -14.06 7.57 -11.84
C ASN A 140 -13.74 6.12 -12.23
N ALA A 141 -14.32 5.13 -11.55
CA ALA A 141 -14.10 3.71 -11.84
C ALA A 141 -14.57 3.28 -13.24
N LEU A 142 -15.51 4.02 -13.86
CA LEU A 142 -15.91 3.81 -15.26
C LEU A 142 -14.81 4.12 -16.28
N TYR A 143 -13.78 4.87 -15.89
CA TYR A 143 -12.64 5.26 -16.72
C TYR A 143 -11.33 4.93 -15.99
N PRO A 144 -11.02 3.63 -15.81
CA PRO A 144 -9.91 3.19 -14.95
C PRO A 144 -8.55 3.76 -15.36
N ASP A 145 -8.29 3.92 -16.67
CA ASP A 145 -7.03 4.45 -17.17
C ASP A 145 -6.89 5.95 -16.88
N GLN A 146 -7.96 6.73 -17.05
CA GLN A 146 -7.95 8.15 -16.69
C GLN A 146 -7.86 8.35 -15.18
N GLU A 147 -8.59 7.55 -14.41
CA GLU A 147 -8.51 7.57 -12.95
C GLU A 147 -7.08 7.24 -12.47
N GLU A 148 -6.40 6.30 -13.14
CA GLU A 148 -5.00 5.97 -12.89
C GLU A 148 -4.05 7.13 -13.21
N LEU A 149 -4.20 7.76 -14.37
CA LEU A 149 -3.44 8.95 -14.75
C LEU A 149 -3.64 10.11 -13.77
N ASP A 150 -4.88 10.34 -13.31
CA ASP A 150 -5.19 11.39 -12.35
C ASP A 150 -4.54 11.12 -10.99
N ARG A 151 -4.52 9.86 -10.53
CA ARG A 151 -3.80 9.46 -9.30
C ARG A 151 -2.29 9.66 -9.43
N ILE A 152 -1.71 9.35 -10.59
CA ILE A 152 -0.28 9.57 -10.86
C ILE A 152 0.03 11.07 -10.77
N LYS A 153 -0.74 11.91 -11.47
CA LYS A 153 -0.57 13.37 -11.44
C LYS A 153 -0.70 13.95 -10.03
N GLN A 154 -1.65 13.44 -9.23
CA GLN A 154 -1.81 13.85 -7.84
C GLN A 154 -0.61 13.44 -6.98
N THR A 155 -0.09 12.24 -7.18
CA THR A 155 1.09 11.73 -6.45
C THR A 155 2.32 12.58 -6.78
N GLU A 156 2.59 12.84 -8.06
CA GLU A 156 3.67 13.73 -8.49
C GLU A 156 3.55 15.13 -7.89
N TYR A 157 2.35 15.71 -7.93
CA TYR A 157 2.10 17.03 -7.33
C TYR A 157 2.44 17.06 -5.83
N ILE A 158 2.12 16.00 -5.09
CA ILE A 158 2.42 15.91 -3.65
C ILE A 158 3.92 15.75 -3.41
N LEU A 159 4.61 14.91 -4.19
CA LEU A 159 6.06 14.74 -4.09
C LEU A 159 6.79 16.06 -4.35
N THR A 160 6.41 16.77 -5.42
CA THR A 160 6.89 18.12 -5.72
C THR A 160 6.61 19.09 -4.58
N PHE A 161 5.43 19.03 -3.97
CA PHE A 161 5.09 19.91 -2.84
C PHE A 161 5.92 19.62 -1.58
N ILE A 162 6.19 18.34 -1.29
CA ILE A 162 7.05 17.94 -0.18
C ILE A 162 8.48 18.42 -0.43
N ARG A 163 9.03 18.20 -1.63
CA ARG A 163 10.37 18.71 -2.01
C ARG A 163 10.46 20.22 -1.95
N PHE A 164 9.42 20.94 -2.36
CA PHE A 164 9.31 22.39 -2.16
C PHE A 164 9.38 22.78 -0.68
N CYS A 165 8.69 22.04 0.21
CA CYS A 165 8.74 22.29 1.64
C CYS A 165 10.17 22.12 2.20
N PHE A 166 10.87 21.09 1.75
CA PHE A 166 12.27 20.85 2.10
C PHE A 166 13.20 21.96 1.61
N SER A 167 13.13 22.29 0.33
CA SER A 167 13.93 23.35 -0.29
C SER A 167 13.72 24.69 0.43
N SER A 168 12.48 25.01 0.79
CA SER A 168 12.14 26.23 1.54
C SER A 168 12.74 26.24 2.95
N VAL A 169 12.66 25.13 3.69
CA VAL A 169 13.29 25.03 5.02
C VAL A 169 14.81 25.09 4.90
N ASN A 170 15.40 24.44 3.90
CA ASN A 170 16.83 24.52 3.64
C ASN A 170 17.29 25.97 3.40
N GLU A 171 16.53 26.74 2.62
CA GLU A 171 16.79 28.16 2.36
C GLU A 171 16.66 29.02 3.63
N ILE A 172 15.64 28.77 4.46
CA ILE A 172 15.42 29.51 5.73
C ILE A 172 16.58 29.30 6.72
N PHE A 173 17.24 28.14 6.68
CA PHE A 173 18.34 27.77 7.58
C PHE A 173 19.69 27.70 6.85
N ASP A 174 19.91 28.58 5.88
CA ASP A 174 21.21 28.81 5.23
C ASP A 174 21.89 27.54 4.68
N GLY A 175 21.10 26.63 4.12
CA GLY A 175 21.60 25.38 3.55
C GLY A 175 21.88 24.28 4.57
N ALA A 176 21.12 24.23 5.67
CA ALA A 176 21.26 23.23 6.73
C ALA A 176 21.35 21.78 6.23
N PHE A 177 20.70 21.45 5.11
CA PHE A 177 20.70 20.12 4.50
C PHE A 177 21.69 19.95 3.34
N ASN A 178 22.42 20.98 2.92
CA ASN A 178 23.39 20.91 1.82
C ASN A 178 24.54 19.90 2.07
N ARG A 179 24.74 19.51 3.33
CA ARG A 179 25.75 18.55 3.75
C ARG A 179 25.29 17.09 3.65
N LEU A 180 24.03 16.86 3.31
CA LEU A 180 23.44 15.51 3.23
C LEU A 180 23.66 14.87 1.86
N PRO A 181 24.48 13.81 1.77
CA PRO A 181 24.76 13.16 0.50
C PRO A 181 23.52 12.42 -0.03
N GLY A 182 23.15 12.72 -1.28
CA GLY A 182 22.06 12.06 -2.00
C GLY A 182 20.67 12.69 -1.86
N LEU A 183 20.53 13.75 -1.05
CA LEU A 183 19.26 14.47 -0.89
C LEU A 183 19.00 15.39 -2.09
N ASP A 184 17.99 15.09 -2.91
CA ASP A 184 17.56 15.98 -3.99
C ASP A 184 16.68 17.12 -3.45
N ILE A 185 17.31 18.22 -3.09
CA ILE A 185 16.68 19.48 -2.65
C ILE A 185 16.61 20.53 -3.76
N SER A 186 16.88 20.14 -5.01
CA SER A 186 17.01 21.06 -6.14
C SER A 186 15.68 21.66 -6.60
N GLU A 187 14.55 21.19 -6.07
CA GLU A 187 13.23 21.63 -6.52
C GLU A 187 12.86 23.02 -6.01
N SER A 188 13.32 24.04 -6.73
CA SER A 188 12.77 25.40 -6.64
C SER A 188 11.55 25.51 -7.54
N ASN A 189 10.35 25.51 -6.95
CA ASN A 189 9.11 25.83 -7.67
C ASN A 189 8.69 27.28 -7.35
N PRO A 190 9.12 28.27 -8.14
CA PRO A 190 8.86 29.68 -7.84
C PRO A 190 7.37 30.01 -7.81
N THR A 191 6.56 29.33 -8.65
CA THR A 191 5.11 29.46 -8.64
C THR A 191 4.51 28.97 -7.33
N THR A 192 4.90 27.79 -6.86
CA THR A 192 4.46 27.26 -5.56
C THR A 192 4.94 28.15 -4.41
N LYS A 193 6.20 28.64 -4.46
CA LYS A 193 6.75 29.58 -3.46
C LYS A 193 5.89 30.84 -3.37
N GLN A 194 5.51 31.43 -4.50
CA GLN A 194 4.66 32.61 -4.53
C GLN A 194 3.24 32.32 -4.01
N GLN A 195 2.65 31.18 -4.38
CA GLN A 195 1.31 30.81 -3.92
C GLN A 195 1.26 30.53 -2.41
N VAL A 196 2.27 29.84 -1.87
CA VAL A 196 2.34 29.47 -0.46
C VAL A 196 2.72 30.69 0.38
N ASN A 197 3.81 31.37 0.05
CA ASN A 197 4.33 32.45 0.89
C ASN A 197 3.62 33.78 0.67
N LYS A 198 2.94 33.96 -0.46
CA LYS A 198 2.26 35.21 -0.86
C LYS A 198 3.19 36.43 -0.87
N THR A 199 4.51 36.22 -0.82
CA THR A 199 5.57 37.23 -0.82
C THR A 199 6.87 36.65 -1.40
N THR A 200 7.73 37.54 -1.89
CA THR A 200 9.10 37.21 -2.32
C THR A 200 10.17 37.59 -1.28
N ALA A 201 9.78 38.24 -0.18
CA ALA A 201 10.68 38.57 0.92
C ALA A 201 11.09 37.33 1.73
N ALA A 202 12.20 37.41 2.44
CA ALA A 202 12.59 36.38 3.42
C ALA A 202 11.50 36.25 4.50
N ILE A 203 11.19 35.00 4.86
CA ILE A 203 10.18 34.66 5.86
C ILE A 203 10.83 33.86 7.00
N THR A 204 10.24 33.92 8.18
CA THR A 204 10.67 33.09 9.31
C THR A 204 10.13 31.67 9.18
N ALA A 205 10.75 30.73 9.91
CA ALA A 205 10.29 29.34 9.96
C ALA A 205 8.82 29.23 10.44
N GLU A 206 8.41 30.02 11.43
CA GLU A 206 7.02 30.05 11.92
C GLU A 206 6.05 30.60 10.88
N GLN A 207 6.44 31.64 10.14
CA GLN A 207 5.62 32.14 9.03
C GLN A 207 5.47 31.07 7.95
N PHE A 208 6.54 30.35 7.62
CA PHE A 208 6.48 29.27 6.64
C PHE A 208 5.54 28.13 7.06
N ILE A 209 5.64 27.66 8.30
CA ILE A 209 4.75 26.62 8.86
C ILE A 209 3.28 27.04 8.71
N ASN A 210 2.94 28.28 9.08
CA ASN A 210 1.58 28.79 9.00
C ASN A 210 1.10 28.92 7.54
N ASN A 211 1.98 29.37 6.63
CA ASN A 211 1.66 29.49 5.20
C ASN A 211 1.35 28.13 4.58
N VAL A 212 2.15 27.11 4.89
CA VAL A 212 1.91 25.73 4.42
C VAL A 212 0.60 25.19 4.98
N ASP A 213 0.31 25.38 6.27
CA ASP A 213 -0.93 24.95 6.90
C ASP A 213 -2.17 25.56 6.23
N GLN A 214 -2.16 26.86 5.96
CA GLN A 214 -3.24 27.52 5.22
C GLN A 214 -3.36 27.00 3.79
N TYR A 215 -2.24 26.87 3.07
CA TYR A 215 -2.24 26.37 1.69
C TYR A 215 -2.82 24.97 1.56
N VAL A 216 -2.46 24.06 2.48
CA VAL A 216 -2.99 22.69 2.50
C VAL A 216 -4.48 22.66 2.83
N LYS A 217 -4.95 23.51 3.76
CA LYS A 217 -6.38 23.63 4.11
C LYS A 217 -7.23 24.18 2.97
N GLU A 218 -6.70 25.15 2.23
CA GLU A 218 -7.38 25.74 1.05
C GLU A 218 -7.46 24.75 -0.12
N ARG A 219 -6.52 23.81 -0.25
CA ARG A 219 -6.48 22.82 -1.34
C ARG A 219 -7.03 21.45 -0.94
N ARG A 220 -8.30 21.24 -1.29
CA ARG A 220 -9.02 19.97 -1.07
C ARG A 220 -8.30 18.75 -1.65
N GLU A 221 -7.55 18.88 -2.73
CA GLU A 221 -6.83 17.78 -3.39
C GLU A 221 -5.70 17.21 -2.52
N LEU A 222 -4.93 18.07 -1.86
CA LEU A 222 -3.90 17.67 -0.91
C LEU A 222 -4.54 17.02 0.33
N ALA A 223 -5.59 17.64 0.87
CA ALA A 223 -6.29 17.12 2.05
C ALA A 223 -6.98 15.76 1.81
N VAL A 224 -7.37 15.44 0.58
CA VAL A 224 -8.00 14.15 0.22
C VAL A 224 -6.98 13.02 0.20
N TYR A 225 -5.75 13.26 -0.24
CA TYR A 225 -4.71 12.24 -0.32
C TYR A 225 -4.34 11.66 1.05
N PHE A 226 -4.16 12.52 2.05
CA PHE A 226 -3.84 12.10 3.43
C PHE A 226 -5.07 11.60 4.21
N GLY A 227 -6.28 11.89 3.70
CA GLY A 227 -7.54 11.54 4.35
C GLY A 227 -7.87 12.44 5.55
N LYS A 228 -9.13 12.41 6.00
CA LYS A 228 -9.64 13.32 7.06
C LYS A 228 -8.88 13.26 8.38
N LYS A 229 -8.29 12.11 8.71
CA LYS A 229 -7.54 11.91 9.97
C LYS A 229 -6.12 12.50 9.92
N ASN A 230 -5.57 12.75 8.73
CA ASN A 230 -4.17 13.17 8.55
C ASN A 230 -4.04 14.48 7.77
N GLN A 231 -5.04 15.37 7.88
CA GLN A 231 -5.02 16.67 7.21
C GLN A 231 -3.84 17.54 7.67
N ASP A 232 -3.34 17.32 8.90
CA ASP A 232 -2.20 18.04 9.47
C ASP A 232 -0.84 17.41 9.12
N PHE A 233 -0.80 16.34 8.30
CA PHE A 233 0.44 15.61 8.00
C PHE A 233 1.53 16.51 7.44
N ILE A 234 1.23 17.29 6.39
CA ILE A 234 2.23 18.18 5.78
C ILE A 234 2.67 19.30 6.75
N PRO A 235 1.77 20.01 7.47
CA PRO A 235 2.18 20.94 8.51
C PRO A 235 3.09 20.33 9.58
N LEU A 236 2.79 19.10 10.04
CA LEU A 236 3.62 18.39 11.00
C LEU A 236 4.98 17.99 10.41
N LEU A 237 5.02 17.59 9.14
CA LEU A 237 6.26 17.32 8.41
C LEU A 237 7.13 18.58 8.42
N VAL A 238 6.61 19.72 7.97
CA VAL A 238 7.35 20.99 7.90
C VAL A 238 7.90 21.41 9.26
N ARG A 239 7.11 21.30 10.34
CA ARG A 239 7.59 21.59 11.71
C ARG A 239 8.81 20.76 12.08
N LYS A 240 8.81 19.47 11.73
CA LYS A 240 9.95 18.59 12.00
C LYS A 240 11.18 18.95 11.17
N LEU A 241 11.00 19.37 9.92
CA LEU A 241 12.12 19.85 9.10
C LEU A 241 12.77 21.06 9.73
N VAL A 242 11.94 21.98 10.23
CA VAL A 242 12.41 23.17 10.95
C VAL A 242 13.18 22.77 12.21
N ASP A 243 12.67 21.82 13.00
CA ASP A 243 13.34 21.35 14.21
C ASP A 243 14.67 20.64 13.91
N LEU A 244 14.71 19.81 12.85
CA LEU A 244 15.94 19.17 12.37
C LEU A 244 16.95 20.19 11.83
N ALA A 245 16.49 21.22 11.12
CA ALA A 245 17.37 22.26 10.58
C ALA A 245 17.98 23.14 11.69
N LYS A 246 17.27 23.34 12.81
CA LYS A 246 17.78 24.05 13.99
C LYS A 246 18.91 23.29 14.70
N ASP A 247 18.89 21.96 14.66
CA ASP A 247 19.86 21.10 15.34
C ASP A 247 20.95 20.64 14.36
N SER A 248 22.09 21.33 14.39
CA SER A 248 23.22 21.08 13.49
C SER A 248 23.90 19.71 13.68
N GLU A 249 23.76 19.10 14.86
CA GLU A 249 24.23 17.72 15.09
C GLU A 249 23.23 16.69 14.57
N SER A 250 21.94 16.92 14.74
CA SER A 250 20.91 16.03 14.20
C SER A 250 20.84 16.10 12.67
N SER A 251 21.04 17.28 12.06
CA SER A 251 21.02 17.44 10.60
C SER A 251 22.22 16.79 9.90
N SER A 252 23.35 16.58 10.58
CA SER A 252 24.51 15.85 10.05
C SER A 252 24.44 14.34 10.29
N LYS A 253 23.53 13.89 11.17
CA LYS A 253 23.24 12.47 11.48
C LYS A 253 22.08 11.89 10.68
N ILE A 254 21.48 12.64 9.74
CA ILE A 254 20.53 12.09 8.77
C ILE A 254 21.33 11.21 7.80
N ASN A 255 21.81 10.09 8.31
CA ASN A 255 22.35 9.00 7.54
C ASN A 255 21.12 8.32 6.94
N LEU A 256 20.87 8.59 5.66
CA LEU A 256 19.73 8.04 4.94
C LEU A 256 19.92 6.54 4.81
N TYR A 257 19.50 5.80 5.83
CA TYR A 257 19.41 4.36 5.78
C TYR A 257 18.62 3.96 4.52
N GLN A 258 19.11 2.95 3.81
CA GLN A 258 18.30 2.30 2.80
C GLN A 258 17.12 1.62 3.50
N HIS A 259 15.92 2.14 3.27
CA HIS A 259 14.70 1.57 3.83
C HIS A 259 14.38 0.24 3.14
N VAL A 260 14.14 -0.77 3.96
CA VAL A 260 13.61 -2.07 3.55
C VAL A 260 12.32 -2.33 4.32
N LEU A 261 11.21 -2.51 3.61
CA LEU A 261 9.94 -2.94 4.18
C LEU A 261 9.81 -4.44 3.99
N PHE A 262 9.81 -5.19 5.09
CA PHE A 262 9.62 -6.63 5.11
C PHE A 262 8.24 -6.96 5.68
N CYS A 263 7.31 -7.31 4.81
CA CYS A 263 5.88 -7.31 5.09
C CYS A 263 5.28 -8.72 5.09
N ASP A 264 4.35 -8.93 6.01
CA ASP A 264 3.54 -10.13 6.06
C ASP A 264 2.42 -10.11 5.00
N ASP A 265 2.30 -11.21 4.28
CA ASP A 265 1.30 -11.49 3.24
C ASP A 265 0.61 -12.85 3.45
N SER A 266 0.60 -13.34 4.68
CA SER A 266 -0.14 -14.55 5.05
C SER A 266 -1.66 -14.35 5.01
N SER A 267 -2.41 -15.45 5.02
CA SER A 267 -3.89 -15.40 4.96
C SER A 267 -4.55 -14.70 6.16
N SER A 268 -3.87 -14.56 7.30
CA SER A 268 -4.37 -13.82 8.47
C SER A 268 -4.48 -12.32 8.21
N THR A 269 -3.66 -11.78 7.31
CA THR A 269 -3.67 -10.36 6.91
C THR A 269 -4.97 -9.93 6.23
N LYS A 270 -5.83 -10.89 5.84
CA LYS A 270 -7.17 -10.64 5.30
C LYS A 270 -8.18 -10.23 6.37
N ARG A 271 -7.97 -10.62 7.64
CA ARG A 271 -8.90 -10.29 8.72
C ARG A 271 -8.77 -8.81 9.08
N ASP A 272 -9.86 -8.21 9.53
CA ASP A 272 -9.90 -6.84 10.08
C ASP A 272 -9.29 -5.74 9.17
N ASN A 273 -9.31 -5.92 7.85
CA ASN A 273 -8.68 -5.01 6.87
C ASN A 273 -7.16 -4.80 7.08
N ARG A 274 -6.45 -5.77 7.68
CA ARG A 274 -5.01 -5.63 7.99
C ARG A 274 -4.15 -5.43 6.74
N TRP A 275 -4.46 -6.10 5.63
CA TRP A 275 -3.79 -5.89 4.35
C TRP A 275 -3.91 -4.44 3.87
N ASP A 276 -5.11 -3.85 3.95
CA ASP A 276 -5.34 -2.45 3.57
C ASP A 276 -4.60 -1.49 4.50
N LEU A 277 -4.52 -1.81 5.79
CA LEU A 277 -3.82 -1.00 6.79
C LEU A 277 -2.30 -1.06 6.59
N GLN A 278 -1.76 -2.26 6.34
CA GLN A 278 -0.35 -2.45 5.99
C GLN A 278 0.00 -1.72 4.68
N THR A 279 -0.86 -1.82 3.66
CA THR A 279 -0.67 -1.12 2.38
C THR A 279 -0.61 0.39 2.57
N LYS A 280 -1.49 0.95 3.40
CA LYS A 280 -1.46 2.38 3.74
C LYS A 280 -0.18 2.75 4.48
N LEU A 281 0.27 1.93 5.42
CA LEU A 281 1.52 2.16 6.14
C LEU A 281 2.72 2.19 5.19
N ILE A 282 2.82 1.20 4.30
CA ILE A 282 3.86 1.11 3.27
C ILE A 282 3.87 2.39 2.42
N GLN A 283 2.69 2.82 1.95
CA GLN A 283 2.54 4.07 1.19
C GLN A 283 2.96 5.31 1.97
N ASN A 284 2.62 5.39 3.26
CA ASN A 284 3.00 6.52 4.10
C ASN A 284 4.51 6.56 4.35
N ILE A 285 5.15 5.41 4.61
CA ILE A 285 6.61 5.33 4.77
C ILE A 285 7.29 5.77 3.47
N ALA A 286 6.77 5.35 2.32
CA ALA A 286 7.27 5.75 1.02
C ALA A 286 7.10 7.23 0.72
N LEU A 287 5.95 7.78 1.03
CA LEU A 287 5.66 9.19 0.85
C LEU A 287 6.59 10.07 1.69
N ILE A 288 6.96 9.61 2.89
CA ILE A 288 7.90 10.31 3.74
C ILE A 288 9.32 10.13 3.21
N SER A 289 9.78 8.90 2.96
CA SER A 289 11.20 8.61 2.74
C SER A 289 11.69 8.83 1.30
N THR A 290 10.87 8.53 0.28
CA THR A 290 11.31 8.60 -1.13
C THR A 290 11.66 10.00 -1.63
N PRO A 291 11.05 11.10 -1.16
CA PRO A 291 11.54 12.45 -1.49
C PRO A 291 12.99 12.72 -1.09
N PHE A 292 13.57 11.93 -0.19
CA PHE A 292 14.94 12.08 0.32
C PHE A 292 15.96 11.20 -0.37
N LEU A 293 15.51 10.31 -1.24
CA LEU A 293 16.37 9.38 -1.94
C LEU A 293 16.75 9.97 -3.32
N PRO A 294 17.97 9.69 -3.82
CA PRO A 294 18.34 9.98 -5.20
C PRO A 294 17.29 9.45 -6.19
N SER A 295 17.13 10.08 -7.35
CA SER A 295 16.11 9.71 -8.34
C SER A 295 16.23 8.30 -8.93
N SER A 296 17.34 7.59 -8.65
CA SER A 296 17.58 6.19 -9.04
C SER A 296 17.42 5.20 -7.86
N GLU A 297 16.98 5.68 -6.71
CA GLU A 297 16.79 4.92 -5.48
C GLU A 297 15.32 4.97 -5.02
N GLY A 298 15.00 4.21 -3.98
CA GLY A 298 13.63 4.01 -3.51
C GLY A 298 13.59 3.10 -2.28
N ILE A 299 12.43 2.54 -1.97
CA ILE A 299 12.28 1.58 -0.87
C ILE A 299 12.39 0.16 -1.40
N ALA A 300 13.17 -0.67 -0.72
CA ALA A 300 13.12 -2.09 -0.96
C ALA A 300 11.88 -2.70 -0.32
N LEU A 301 10.94 -3.24 -1.09
CA LEU A 301 9.77 -3.95 -0.58
C LEU A 301 9.97 -5.46 -0.72
N ARG A 302 9.73 -6.21 0.34
CA ARG A 302 9.85 -7.67 0.39
C ARG A 302 8.67 -8.25 1.17
N PHE A 303 8.23 -9.44 0.76
CA PHE A 303 7.14 -10.14 1.42
C PHE A 303 7.59 -11.50 1.94
N ILE A 304 7.00 -11.88 3.07
CA ILE A 304 7.29 -13.12 3.77
C ILE A 304 7.03 -14.35 2.88
N ASN A 305 5.96 -14.36 2.08
CA ASN A 305 5.49 -15.53 1.33
C ASN A 305 5.61 -15.41 -0.19
N GLN A 306 5.69 -14.20 -0.75
CA GLN A 306 5.88 -14.03 -2.19
C GLN A 306 7.16 -14.71 -2.72
N GLY A 307 7.08 -15.22 -3.95
CA GLY A 307 8.19 -15.88 -4.65
C GLY A 307 9.30 -14.91 -5.14
N PRO A 308 10.40 -15.46 -5.69
CA PRO A 308 11.63 -14.72 -6.00
C PRO A 308 11.47 -13.58 -7.03
N ALA A 309 10.42 -13.59 -7.86
CA ALA A 309 10.15 -12.51 -8.83
C ALA A 309 9.92 -11.13 -8.18
N LEU A 310 9.54 -11.10 -6.88
CA LEU A 310 9.39 -9.87 -6.08
C LEU A 310 10.52 -9.68 -5.06
N ASN A 311 11.52 -10.56 -5.04
CA ASN A 311 12.63 -10.53 -4.08
C ASN A 311 14.00 -10.26 -4.74
N ASP A 312 14.04 -10.02 -6.04
CA ASP A 312 15.28 -9.65 -6.75
C ASP A 312 15.77 -8.25 -6.35
N ASN A 313 17.08 -7.99 -6.49
CA ASN A 313 17.75 -6.74 -6.15
C ASN A 313 17.23 -5.52 -6.94
N SER A 314 16.40 -5.74 -7.96
CA SER A 314 15.65 -4.74 -8.72
C SER A 314 14.43 -4.16 -8.00
N CYS A 315 13.98 -4.77 -6.91
CA CYS A 315 12.78 -4.36 -6.16
C CYS A 315 13.06 -3.21 -5.18
N ILE A 316 13.65 -2.12 -5.69
CA ILE A 316 13.75 -0.81 -5.05
C ILE A 316 12.73 0.08 -5.79
N PHE A 317 11.70 0.53 -5.07
CA PHE A 317 10.55 1.19 -5.68
C PHE A 317 10.47 2.66 -5.25
N ASP A 318 10.25 3.55 -6.21
CA ASP A 318 9.74 4.89 -5.92
C ASP A 318 8.28 4.80 -5.45
N LEU A 319 7.71 5.91 -4.98
CA LEU A 319 6.34 5.94 -4.48
C LEU A 319 5.31 5.45 -5.52
N ARG A 320 5.55 5.72 -6.81
CA ARG A 320 4.65 5.37 -7.91
C ARG A 320 4.70 3.86 -8.19
N THR A 321 5.88 3.31 -8.43
CA THR A 321 6.09 1.88 -8.69
C THR A 321 5.62 1.04 -7.52
N LEU A 322 5.85 1.51 -6.28
CA LEU A 322 5.34 0.85 -5.08
C LEU A 322 3.81 0.74 -5.10
N GLY A 323 3.13 1.83 -5.47
CA GLY A 323 1.66 1.84 -5.61
C GLY A 323 1.13 0.91 -6.70
N GLU A 324 1.87 0.70 -7.80
CA GLU A 324 1.53 -0.25 -8.85
C GLU A 324 1.74 -1.69 -8.40
N VAL A 325 2.90 -1.98 -7.81
CA VAL A 325 3.26 -3.31 -7.27
C VAL A 325 2.26 -3.75 -6.20
N MET A 326 1.87 -2.87 -5.28
CA MET A 326 0.88 -3.19 -4.24
C MET A 326 -0.53 -3.53 -4.78
N LYS A 327 -0.87 -3.12 -6.01
CA LYS A 327 -2.14 -3.55 -6.65
C LYS A 327 -2.06 -4.95 -7.26
N LEU A 328 -0.85 -5.37 -7.64
CA LEU A 328 -0.61 -6.65 -8.31
C LEU A 328 -0.37 -7.78 -7.30
N ILE A 329 0.10 -7.44 -6.11
CA ILE A 329 0.37 -8.39 -5.04
C ILE A 329 -0.91 -8.66 -4.25
N SER A 330 -1.10 -9.91 -3.86
CA SER A 330 -2.14 -10.33 -2.93
C SER A 330 -1.56 -11.36 -1.96
N TRP A 331 -2.24 -11.52 -0.83
CA TRP A 331 -1.91 -12.50 0.19
C TRP A 331 -1.82 -13.92 -0.39
N VAL A 332 -1.00 -14.76 0.25
CA VAL A 332 -0.75 -16.15 -0.16
C VAL A 332 -1.52 -17.12 0.75
N PRO A 333 -2.46 -17.93 0.19
CA PRO A 333 -3.16 -18.98 0.95
C PRO A 333 -2.20 -20.07 1.45
N ASP A 334 -2.52 -20.65 2.61
CA ASP A 334 -1.80 -21.80 3.20
C ASP A 334 -0.27 -21.65 3.26
N SER A 335 0.19 -20.42 3.45
CA SER A 335 1.60 -20.12 3.63
C SER A 335 2.04 -20.50 5.05
N ASN A 336 3.05 -21.38 5.14
CA ASN A 336 3.66 -21.75 6.40
C ASN A 336 5.05 -21.12 6.47
N THR A 337 5.33 -20.33 7.51
CA THR A 337 6.50 -19.44 7.43
C THR A 337 7.27 -19.24 8.72
N ASP A 338 8.58 -19.48 8.61
CA ASP A 338 9.58 -19.02 9.56
C ASP A 338 10.04 -17.61 9.17
N LEU A 339 9.60 -16.62 9.95
CA LEU A 339 9.92 -15.20 9.78
C LEU A 339 11.44 -14.94 9.75
N GLY A 340 12.24 -15.67 10.55
CA GLY A 340 13.68 -15.49 10.61
C GLY A 340 14.40 -16.04 9.38
N SER A 341 14.00 -17.23 8.92
CA SER A 341 14.53 -17.84 7.70
C SER A 341 14.18 -17.01 6.45
N SER A 342 12.95 -16.49 6.39
CA SER A 342 12.52 -15.59 5.30
C SER A 342 13.23 -14.24 5.35
N LEU A 343 13.44 -13.65 6.54
CA LEU A 343 14.24 -12.42 6.68
C LEU A 343 15.66 -12.63 6.15
N THR A 344 16.28 -13.76 6.53
CA THR A 344 17.64 -14.08 6.13
C THR A 344 17.74 -14.21 4.61
N SER A 345 16.97 -15.12 4.02
CA SER A 345 17.06 -15.44 2.59
C SER A 345 16.61 -14.31 1.67
N LYS A 346 15.63 -13.48 2.07
CA LYS A 346 15.03 -12.44 1.20
C LYS A 346 15.56 -11.03 1.43
N VAL A 347 16.19 -10.78 2.59
CA VAL A 347 16.68 -9.45 2.96
C VAL A 347 18.17 -9.50 3.31
N LEU A 348 18.56 -10.24 4.34
CA LEU A 348 19.92 -10.16 4.89
C LEU A 348 20.97 -10.73 3.91
N ASP A 349 20.71 -11.89 3.31
CA ASP A 349 21.58 -12.50 2.32
C ASP A 349 21.83 -11.56 1.11
N PRO A 350 20.79 -11.14 0.35
CA PRO A 350 21.00 -10.35 -0.86
C PRO A 350 21.44 -8.90 -0.58
N LEU A 351 20.92 -8.27 0.48
CA LEU A 351 21.13 -6.83 0.70
C LEU A 351 22.27 -6.53 1.68
N VAL A 352 22.66 -7.48 2.53
CA VAL A 352 23.74 -7.31 3.52
C VAL A 352 24.89 -8.25 3.22
N TYR A 353 24.72 -9.57 3.36
CA TYR A 353 25.84 -10.51 3.40
C TYR A 353 26.59 -10.62 2.07
N GLN A 354 25.87 -10.66 0.94
CA GLN A 354 26.49 -10.60 -0.38
C GLN A 354 27.28 -9.30 -0.56
N LYS A 355 26.73 -8.16 -0.13
CA LYS A 355 27.41 -6.86 -0.21
C LYS A 355 28.63 -6.76 0.71
N LEU A 356 28.59 -7.36 1.90
CA LEU A 356 29.75 -7.47 2.79
C LEU A 356 30.88 -8.26 2.13
N SER A 357 30.56 -9.41 1.54
CA SER A 357 31.55 -10.25 0.85
C SER A 357 32.23 -9.53 -0.32
N LEU A 358 31.48 -8.68 -1.03
CA LEU A 358 31.97 -7.87 -2.15
C LEU A 358 32.55 -6.51 -1.73
N ARG A 359 32.54 -6.17 -0.43
CA ARG A 359 32.85 -4.83 0.11
C ARG A 359 32.10 -3.70 -0.61
N ALA A 360 30.84 -3.98 -0.95
CA ALA A 360 29.95 -3.10 -1.73
C ALA A 360 28.79 -2.55 -0.90
N LEU A 361 28.81 -2.69 0.43
CA LEU A 361 27.80 -2.11 1.30
C LEU A 361 28.06 -0.60 1.47
N GLN A 362 27.37 0.21 0.66
CA GLN A 362 27.60 1.66 0.56
C GLN A 362 26.80 2.49 1.58
N ARG A 363 25.68 1.94 2.08
CA ARG A 363 24.77 2.64 3.01
C ARG A 363 24.29 1.67 4.07
N PRO A 364 24.03 2.16 5.30
CA PRO A 364 23.38 1.35 6.32
C PRO A 364 21.92 1.05 5.92
N LEU A 365 21.32 0.01 6.49
CA LEU A 365 19.94 -0.42 6.20
C LEU A 365 19.02 -0.24 7.40
N LEU A 366 17.80 0.24 7.15
CA LEU A 366 16.72 0.28 8.13
C LEU A 366 15.63 -0.68 7.66
N ILE A 367 15.53 -1.82 8.35
CA ILE A 367 14.61 -2.89 7.99
C ILE A 367 13.38 -2.80 8.89
N SER A 368 12.25 -2.37 8.32
CA SER A 368 10.96 -2.36 8.99
C SER A 368 10.23 -3.68 8.75
N ILE A 369 10.12 -4.49 9.80
CA ILE A 369 9.41 -5.76 9.82
C ILE A 369 7.97 -5.50 10.28
N ILE A 370 7.01 -5.77 9.39
CA ILE A 370 5.60 -5.56 9.62
C ILE A 370 4.90 -6.92 9.61
N THR A 371 4.50 -7.40 10.79
CA THR A 371 3.93 -8.74 10.98
C THR A 371 2.52 -8.69 11.58
N ASP A 372 1.66 -9.66 11.25
CA ASP A 372 0.32 -9.79 11.83
C ASP A 372 0.18 -10.95 12.83
N GLY A 373 1.23 -11.79 12.94
CA GLY A 373 1.26 -13.01 13.75
C GLY A 373 2.65 -13.43 14.25
N ILE A 374 2.70 -14.55 14.98
CA ILE A 374 3.94 -15.25 15.37
C ILE A 374 4.37 -16.16 14.20
N PRO A 375 5.68 -16.39 13.94
CA PRO A 375 6.11 -17.53 13.13
C PRO A 375 5.52 -18.87 13.63
N ASP A 376 5.18 -19.79 12.73
CA ASP A 376 4.52 -21.06 13.09
C ASP A 376 5.32 -21.82 14.17
N THR A 377 4.68 -22.08 15.32
CA THR A 377 5.28 -22.76 16.48
C THR A 377 5.46 -24.27 16.28
N ASN A 378 4.98 -24.82 15.16
CA ASN A 378 5.15 -26.24 14.84
C ASN A 378 6.58 -26.59 14.43
N ASN A 379 7.41 -25.60 14.10
CA ASN A 379 8.84 -25.78 13.89
C ASN A 379 9.59 -25.39 15.18
N ASN A 380 10.63 -26.16 15.54
CA ASN A 380 11.51 -25.96 16.72
C ASN A 380 12.31 -24.63 16.72
N ASN A 381 11.88 -23.60 15.97
CA ASN A 381 12.58 -22.35 15.75
C ASN A 381 11.78 -21.13 16.25
N GLN A 382 11.23 -21.22 17.47
CA GLN A 382 10.46 -20.13 18.11
C GLN A 382 11.23 -18.78 18.18
N ASN A 383 12.57 -18.82 18.12
CA ASN A 383 13.45 -17.65 18.18
C ASN A 383 14.13 -17.35 16.82
N GLY A 384 13.59 -17.82 15.70
CA GLY A 384 14.23 -17.66 14.38
C GLY A 384 14.56 -16.21 14.03
N LEU A 385 13.65 -15.27 14.32
CA LEU A 385 13.87 -13.85 14.07
C LEU A 385 14.99 -13.26 14.94
N GLU A 386 14.98 -13.57 16.25
CA GLU A 386 16.03 -13.13 17.19
C GLU A 386 17.40 -13.59 16.70
N LYS A 387 17.52 -14.88 16.36
CA LYS A 387 18.78 -15.46 15.87
C LYS A 387 19.27 -14.76 14.61
N ALA A 388 18.37 -14.46 13.66
CA ALA A 388 18.73 -13.75 12.42
C ALA A 388 19.25 -12.33 12.69
N ILE A 389 18.66 -11.60 13.64
CA ILE A 389 19.12 -10.25 14.04
C ILE A 389 20.51 -10.34 14.69
N ILE A 390 20.71 -11.27 15.61
CA ILE A 390 22.00 -11.48 16.29
C ILE A 390 23.09 -11.86 15.27
N GLU A 391 22.80 -12.83 14.39
CA GLU A 391 23.73 -13.29 13.36
C GLU A 391 24.11 -12.17 12.37
N CYS A 392 23.14 -11.31 12.02
CA CYS A 392 23.42 -10.12 11.22
C CYS A 392 24.46 -9.21 11.89
N GLY A 393 24.29 -8.92 13.17
CA GLY A 393 25.23 -8.12 13.95
C GLY A 393 26.63 -8.76 14.02
N ASP A 394 26.70 -10.08 14.22
CA ASP A 394 27.97 -10.81 14.28
C ASP A 394 28.72 -10.75 12.94
N LYS A 395 28.01 -10.97 11.82
CA LYS A 395 28.60 -10.88 10.46
C LYS A 395 29.06 -9.47 10.11
N LEU A 396 28.35 -8.43 10.55
CA LEU A 396 28.79 -7.04 10.38
C LEU A 396 30.11 -6.78 11.09
N VAL A 397 30.21 -7.19 12.36
CA VAL A 397 31.43 -7.02 13.17
C VAL A 397 32.60 -7.80 12.57
N GLU A 398 32.38 -9.04 12.14
CA GLU A 398 33.39 -9.85 11.45
C GLU A 398 33.90 -9.17 10.18
N ALA A 399 33.01 -8.51 9.43
CA ALA A 399 33.33 -7.72 8.24
C ALA A 399 33.88 -6.31 8.55
N GLN A 400 34.14 -5.98 9.83
CA GLN A 400 34.64 -4.68 10.30
C GLN A 400 33.64 -3.51 10.15
N TYR A 401 32.35 -3.79 10.16
CA TYR A 401 31.28 -2.80 10.22
C TYR A 401 30.68 -2.71 11.63
N PRO A 402 30.28 -1.52 12.09
CA PRO A 402 29.48 -1.37 13.31
C PRO A 402 28.17 -2.16 13.25
N ARG A 403 27.70 -2.67 14.40
CA ARG A 403 26.43 -3.44 14.47
C ARG A 403 25.21 -2.62 14.02
N ASP A 404 25.21 -1.32 14.29
CA ASP A 404 24.15 -0.38 13.91
C ASP A 404 24.16 -0.01 12.42
N THR A 405 25.05 -0.58 11.61
CA THR A 405 24.97 -0.53 10.14
C THR A 405 23.66 -1.11 9.63
N VAL A 406 23.05 -2.05 10.36
CA VAL A 406 21.70 -2.56 10.07
C VAL A 406 20.83 -2.41 11.31
N LYS A 407 19.78 -1.61 11.19
CA LYS A 407 18.78 -1.37 12.24
C LYS A 407 17.44 -2.00 11.87
N PHE A 408 16.70 -2.47 12.88
CA PHE A 408 15.41 -3.13 12.71
C PHE A 408 14.30 -2.37 13.42
N ILE A 409 13.21 -2.04 12.72
CA ILE A 409 11.97 -1.58 13.34
C ILE A 409 10.98 -2.73 13.24
N ILE A 410 10.39 -3.16 14.34
CA ILE A 410 9.47 -4.29 14.35
C ILE A 410 8.14 -3.83 14.92
N GLY A 411 7.06 -4.04 14.16
CA GLY A 411 5.73 -3.66 14.59
C GLY A 411 4.65 -4.63 14.14
N GLN A 412 3.56 -4.61 14.89
CA GLN A 412 2.38 -5.41 14.66
C GLN A 412 1.34 -4.62 13.87
N VAL A 413 0.68 -5.28 12.90
CA VAL A 413 -0.57 -4.80 12.30
C VAL A 413 -1.74 -5.63 12.82
N GLY A 414 -2.80 -4.96 13.29
CA GLY A 414 -3.99 -5.62 13.83
C GLY A 414 -3.86 -6.07 15.30
N SER A 415 -4.89 -6.75 15.80
CA SER A 415 -5.11 -6.94 17.26
C SER A 415 -4.78 -8.34 17.80
N ALA A 416 -3.99 -9.13 17.08
CA ALA A 416 -3.64 -10.49 17.47
C ALA A 416 -2.83 -10.52 18.78
N ARG A 417 -3.44 -11.00 19.89
CA ARG A 417 -2.80 -11.06 21.23
C ARG A 417 -1.49 -11.85 21.26
N PHE A 418 -1.34 -12.82 20.38
CA PHE A 418 -0.14 -13.65 20.28
C PHE A 418 1.05 -12.87 19.70
N ALA A 419 0.85 -12.07 18.66
CA ALA A 419 1.87 -11.19 18.13
C ALA A 419 2.29 -10.13 19.17
N THR A 420 1.35 -9.62 19.97
CA THR A 420 1.66 -8.70 21.08
C THR A 420 2.65 -9.32 22.07
N LYS A 421 2.38 -10.55 22.55
CA LYS A 421 3.29 -11.27 23.46
C LYS A 421 4.66 -11.55 22.84
N PHE A 422 4.69 -11.88 21.55
CA PHE A 422 5.95 -12.11 20.83
C PHE A 422 6.79 -10.83 20.76
N LEU A 423 6.19 -9.69 20.40
CA LEU A 423 6.89 -8.40 20.41
C LEU A 423 7.36 -8.00 21.82
N GLU A 424 6.57 -8.26 22.86
CA GLU A 424 7.00 -8.06 24.25
C GLU A 424 8.25 -8.88 24.58
N SER A 425 8.35 -10.12 24.10
CA SER A 425 9.54 -10.97 24.30
C SER A 425 10.78 -10.48 23.56
N LEU A 426 10.61 -9.86 22.38
CA LEU A 426 11.71 -9.20 21.67
C LEU A 426 12.17 -7.94 22.39
N ARG A 427 11.22 -7.16 22.94
CA ARG A 427 11.53 -5.91 23.66
C ARG A 427 12.36 -6.16 24.91
N SER A 428 12.14 -7.27 25.61
CA SER A 428 12.90 -7.62 26.81
C SER A 428 14.26 -8.27 26.51
N ASN A 429 14.64 -8.42 25.24
CA ASN A 429 15.88 -9.08 24.85
C ASN A 429 17.05 -8.09 24.72
N GLU A 430 17.92 -8.10 25.72
CA GLU A 430 19.09 -7.22 25.82
C GLU A 430 20.07 -7.33 24.64
N LYS A 431 20.13 -8.49 23.96
CA LYS A 431 21.08 -8.74 22.87
C LYS A 431 20.76 -8.00 21.58
N ILE A 432 19.49 -7.61 21.39
CA ILE A 432 19.03 -6.97 20.16
C ILE A 432 18.58 -5.52 20.39
N THR A 433 18.49 -5.05 21.63
CA THR A 433 18.01 -3.69 21.98
C THR A 433 18.80 -2.55 21.32
N GLU A 434 20.10 -2.73 21.09
CA GLU A 434 20.93 -1.69 20.45
C GLU A 434 20.59 -1.50 18.97
N VAL A 435 20.13 -2.56 18.30
CA VAL A 435 19.89 -2.60 16.85
C VAL A 435 18.43 -2.82 16.46
N SER A 436 17.54 -2.99 17.44
CA SER A 436 16.10 -3.14 17.20
C SER A 436 15.24 -2.19 18.03
N PHE A 437 14.22 -1.64 17.38
CA PHE A 437 13.17 -0.85 18.00
C PHE A 437 11.83 -1.57 17.83
N ILE A 438 11.24 -1.99 18.95
CA ILE A 438 9.97 -2.73 18.97
C ILE A 438 8.84 -1.79 19.34
N LEU A 439 7.89 -1.58 18.43
CA LEU A 439 6.77 -0.64 18.62
C LEU A 439 5.80 -1.12 19.72
N SER A 440 5.42 -0.20 20.62
CA SER A 440 4.49 -0.44 21.74
C SER A 440 3.04 -0.58 21.29
N ASP A 441 2.66 0.21 20.29
CA ASP A 441 1.30 0.25 19.79
C ASP A 441 1.19 -0.39 18.41
N LYS A 442 -0.05 -0.67 18.00
CA LYS A 442 -0.31 -1.24 16.69
C LYS A 442 -0.04 -0.18 15.63
N LEU A 443 0.63 -0.59 14.56
CA LEU A 443 0.99 0.29 13.44
C LEU A 443 -0.24 0.88 12.70
N ASP A 444 -1.41 0.28 12.87
CA ASP A 444 -2.63 0.57 12.13
C ASP A 444 -3.67 1.44 12.86
N GLU A 445 -3.48 1.76 14.14
CA GLU A 445 -4.50 2.48 14.93
C GLU A 445 -4.50 3.99 14.65
N ASN A 446 -3.35 4.61 14.36
CA ASN A 446 -3.28 5.98 13.83
C ASN A 446 -1.88 6.33 13.30
N LEU A 447 -1.81 7.11 12.21
CA LEU A 447 -0.54 7.73 11.79
C LEU A 447 0.03 8.65 12.89
N ARG A 448 -0.84 9.25 13.71
CA ARG A 448 -0.46 10.04 14.89
C ARG A 448 0.26 9.21 15.96
N ASP A 449 -0.03 7.92 16.09
CA ASP A 449 0.58 7.08 17.13
C ASP A 449 1.98 6.59 16.70
N LEU A 450 2.21 6.48 15.38
CA LEU A 450 3.56 6.44 14.78
C LEU A 450 4.34 7.74 15.05
N PHE A 451 3.66 8.88 15.19
CA PHE A 451 4.23 10.16 15.60
C PHE A 451 4.37 10.34 17.14
N ASP A 452 3.70 9.53 17.97
CA ASP A 452 3.81 9.56 19.44
C ASP A 452 4.90 8.59 19.94
N ASN A 453 5.00 7.39 19.37
CA ASN A 453 6.17 6.49 19.52
C ASN A 453 7.47 7.13 18.94
N LYS A 454 7.31 8.25 18.24
CA LYS A 454 8.34 8.92 17.45
C LYS A 454 9.40 9.62 18.26
N LYS A 455 9.12 10.12 19.47
CA LYS A 455 10.18 10.77 20.25
C LYS A 455 11.26 9.77 20.66
N GLU A 456 10.85 8.53 20.89
CA GLU A 456 11.76 7.41 21.15
C GLU A 456 12.42 6.92 19.87
N LEU A 457 11.65 6.80 18.77
CA LEU A 457 12.18 6.40 17.48
C LEU A 457 13.18 7.43 16.88
N ASP A 458 12.87 8.73 16.92
CA ASP A 458 13.74 9.82 16.44
C ASP A 458 15.02 9.93 17.27
N ARG A 459 15.01 9.50 18.54
CA ARG A 459 16.23 9.38 19.37
C ARG A 459 17.04 8.13 19.04
N TRP A 460 16.38 7.11 18.51
CA TRP A 460 16.97 5.79 18.30
C TRP A 460 17.54 5.60 16.90
N VAL A 461 16.86 6.10 15.86
CA VAL A 461 17.35 6.11 14.47
C VAL A 461 18.54 7.06 14.37
#